data_AF-A0A3D3R381-F1
#
_entry.id   AF-A0A3D3R381-F1
#
_cell.length_a   1.000
_cell.length_b   1.000
_cell.length_c   1.000
_cell.angle_alpha   90.00
_cell.angle_beta   90.00
_cell.angle_gamma   90.00
#
_symmetry.space_group_name_H-M   'P 1'
#
loop_
_entity.id
_entity.type
_entity.pdbx_description
1 polymer ?
#
loop_
_entity_poly.entity_id
_entity_poly.type
_entity_poly.pdbx_seq_one_letter_code
_entity_poly.pdbx_strand_id
1 'polypeptide(L)'
;DRAKFEAILQGELQMGIAAHNLGSSEIKLGAAYLQKLQQKIKIPFVSANIRDAEGQLITEPQRTVVVNGKRLLIVGVISSQYAVSGVQVSSPRDAVLSIVDQKAGQYDWLIVLAYLPEIELRHFAAELPEADVILGGGTHQSIAPAYAGPTTVAAAARQGKFLVQLQPPHGSRQGGWEGRVVEMTGEFSDSEQQKQNLQAFYAELEKRDFTAAETGFSPALPVNPPAGYFVAGSESCRKCH
;
A
#
# COMPACT_ATOMS: atom_id res chain seq x y z
N ASP A 1 10.36 -0.93 9.25
CA ASP A 1 10.98 0.28 9.83
C ASP A 1 9.98 1.43 9.70
N ARG A 2 9.72 2.14 10.81
CA ARG A 2 8.79 3.28 10.90
C ARG A 2 9.30 4.50 10.15
N ALA A 3 10.61 4.79 10.19
CA ALA A 3 11.17 5.96 9.50
C ALA A 3 11.02 5.86 7.99
N LYS A 4 11.33 4.67 7.44
CA LYS A 4 11.11 4.37 6.03
C LYS A 4 9.64 4.56 5.64
N PHE A 5 8.72 4.07 6.46
CA PHE A 5 7.29 4.22 6.19
C PHE A 5 6.87 5.70 6.23
N GLU A 6 7.29 6.47 7.23
CA GLU A 6 7.00 7.91 7.29
C GLU A 6 7.54 8.66 6.06
N ALA A 7 8.75 8.33 5.58
CA ALA A 7 9.31 8.92 4.36
C ALA A 7 8.49 8.59 3.10
N ILE A 8 7.99 7.34 2.98
CA ILE A 8 7.08 6.95 1.89
C ILE A 8 5.80 7.79 1.94
N LEU A 9 5.18 7.92 3.11
CA LEU A 9 3.96 8.69 3.28
C LEU A 9 4.14 10.18 2.94
N GLN A 10 5.30 10.76 3.27
CA GLN A 10 5.62 12.13 2.86
C GLN A 10 5.70 12.26 1.33
N GLY A 11 6.34 11.29 0.67
CA GLY A 11 6.39 11.24 -0.80
C GLY A 11 4.99 11.12 -1.41
N GLU A 12 4.13 10.28 -0.84
CA GLU A 12 2.74 10.12 -1.27
C GLU A 12 1.90 11.40 -1.10
N LEU A 13 2.08 12.12 0.01
CA LEU A 13 1.42 13.41 0.21
C LEU A 13 1.86 14.46 -0.80
N GLN A 14 3.16 14.51 -1.13
CA GLN A 14 3.68 15.39 -2.18
C GLN A 14 3.10 15.06 -3.56
N MET A 15 2.81 13.78 -3.83
CA MET A 15 2.10 13.36 -5.04
C MET A 15 0.60 13.70 -5.03
N GLY A 16 0.05 14.09 -3.88
CA GLY A 16 -1.36 14.44 -3.76
C GLY A 16 -2.31 13.26 -3.90
N ILE A 17 -1.91 12.08 -3.39
CA ILE A 17 -2.74 10.87 -3.48
C ILE A 17 -4.14 11.07 -2.87
N ALA A 18 -5.15 10.46 -3.49
CA ALA A 18 -6.52 10.53 -3.01
C ALA A 18 -6.77 9.64 -1.78
N ALA A 19 -6.15 8.45 -1.76
CA ALA A 19 -6.30 7.43 -0.74
C ALA A 19 -5.09 6.48 -0.70
N HIS A 20 -4.76 5.95 0.48
CA HIS A 20 -3.76 4.90 0.69
C HIS A 20 -4.41 3.74 1.46
N ASN A 21 -4.47 2.55 0.88
CA ASN A 21 -5.01 1.37 1.58
C ASN A 21 -3.95 0.75 2.49
N LEU A 22 -4.35 0.30 3.68
CA LEU A 22 -3.44 -0.42 4.57
C LEU A 22 -3.11 -1.82 4.02
N GLY A 23 -1.82 -2.14 4.00
CA GLY A 23 -1.30 -3.44 3.60
C GLY A 23 -0.74 -4.26 4.77
N SER A 24 -0.18 -5.43 4.43
CA SER A 24 0.32 -6.36 5.45
C SER A 24 1.55 -5.88 6.21
N SER A 25 2.29 -4.90 5.70
CA SER A 25 3.44 -4.33 6.41
C SER A 25 3.00 -3.26 7.41
N GLU A 26 1.97 -2.50 7.05
CA GLU A 26 1.42 -1.39 7.84
C GLU A 26 0.69 -1.91 9.08
N ILE A 27 -0.16 -2.93 8.93
CA ILE A 27 -0.90 -3.51 10.07
C ILE A 27 0.04 -4.08 11.15
N LYS A 28 1.23 -4.54 10.78
CA LYS A 28 2.25 -5.06 11.72
C LYS A 28 2.82 -3.97 12.61
N LEU A 29 2.66 -2.70 12.25
CA LEU A 29 3.09 -1.56 13.08
C LEU A 29 2.16 -1.33 14.29
N GLY A 30 0.96 -1.95 14.26
CA GLY A 30 -0.03 -1.92 15.33
C GLY A 30 -1.02 -0.75 15.22
N ALA A 31 -2.24 -0.98 15.72
CA ALA A 31 -3.36 -0.02 15.66
C ALA A 31 -3.01 1.36 16.24
N ALA A 32 -2.42 1.38 17.43
CA ALA A 32 -2.08 2.62 18.13
C ALA A 32 -1.07 3.49 17.34
N TYR A 33 -0.13 2.86 16.64
CA TYR A 33 0.82 3.60 15.80
C TYR A 33 0.14 4.19 14.57
N LEU A 34 -0.68 3.40 13.88
CA LEU A 34 -1.40 3.86 12.68
C LEU A 34 -2.37 5.01 12.99
N GLN A 35 -3.12 4.91 14.09
CA GLN A 35 -4.00 5.99 14.57
C GLN A 35 -3.22 7.27 14.88
N LYS A 36 -2.10 7.15 15.60
CA LYS A 36 -1.21 8.30 15.89
C LYS A 36 -0.66 8.92 14.60
N LEU A 37 -0.31 8.08 13.63
CA LEU A 37 0.24 8.52 12.35
C LEU A 37 -0.79 9.29 11.52
N GLN A 38 -2.03 8.80 11.48
CA GLN A 38 -3.14 9.48 10.82
C GLN A 38 -3.37 10.88 11.40
N GLN A 39 -3.31 11.03 12.72
CA GLN A 39 -3.43 12.33 13.40
C GLN A 39 -2.26 13.27 13.09
N LYS A 40 -1.03 12.74 13.03
CA LYS A 40 0.20 13.51 12.81
C LYS A 40 0.36 13.98 11.36
N ILE A 41 0.18 13.08 10.40
CA ILE A 41 0.57 13.28 8.99
C ILE A 41 -0.63 13.61 8.09
N LYS A 42 -1.88 13.44 8.58
CA LYS A 42 -3.13 13.65 7.80
C LYS A 42 -3.15 12.87 6.48
N ILE A 43 -2.45 11.75 6.43
CA ILE A 43 -2.41 10.84 5.30
C ILE A 43 -3.83 10.27 5.05
N PRO A 44 -4.24 10.10 3.79
CA PRO A 44 -5.58 9.65 3.47
C PRO A 44 -5.73 8.13 3.57
N PHE A 45 -5.48 7.57 4.75
CA PHE A 45 -5.65 6.14 4.95
C PHE A 45 -7.10 5.71 4.79
N VAL A 46 -7.28 4.60 4.09
CA VAL A 46 -8.56 3.90 3.98
C VAL A 46 -8.38 2.42 4.32
N SER A 47 -9.27 1.86 5.12
CA SER A 47 -9.41 0.42 5.30
C SER A 47 -10.71 0.09 6.03
N ALA A 48 -11.61 -0.62 5.35
CA ALA A 48 -12.97 -0.88 5.81
C ALA A 48 -13.08 -2.09 6.75
N ASN A 49 -12.16 -3.04 6.62
CA ASN A 49 -12.26 -4.34 7.26
C ASN A 49 -11.19 -4.59 8.32
N ILE A 50 -10.56 -3.54 8.83
CA ILE A 50 -9.54 -3.62 9.89
C ILE A 50 -10.03 -2.90 11.14
N ARG A 51 -10.00 -3.61 12.26
CA ARG A 51 -10.39 -3.11 13.58
C ARG A 51 -9.31 -3.40 14.62
N ASP A 52 -9.26 -2.60 15.68
CA ASP A 52 -8.46 -2.92 16.87
C ASP A 52 -9.08 -4.07 17.69
N ALA A 53 -8.45 -4.42 18.81
CA ALA A 53 -8.91 -5.49 19.68
C ALA A 53 -10.29 -5.21 20.28
N GLU A 54 -10.66 -3.94 20.43
CA GLU A 54 -11.92 -3.43 20.94
C GLU A 54 -13.02 -3.34 19.85
N GLY A 55 -12.68 -3.68 18.60
CA GLY A 55 -13.61 -3.67 17.47
C GLY A 55 -13.82 -2.29 16.83
N GLN A 56 -13.02 -1.28 17.20
CA GLN A 56 -13.07 0.05 16.59
C GLN A 56 -12.26 0.08 15.30
N LEU A 57 -12.69 0.90 14.33
CA LEU A 57 -11.94 1.08 13.10
C LEU A 57 -10.60 1.76 13.39
N ILE A 58 -9.52 1.25 12.78
CA ILE A 58 -8.18 1.83 12.92
C ILE A 58 -8.03 3.10 12.08
N THR A 59 -8.68 3.13 10.90
CA THR A 59 -8.63 4.24 9.94
C THR A 59 -10.03 4.52 9.38
N GLU A 60 -10.17 5.56 8.55
CA GLU A 60 -11.41 5.76 7.80
C GLU A 60 -11.69 4.52 6.92
N PRO A 61 -12.94 4.04 6.82
CA PRO A 61 -13.25 2.85 6.04
C PRO A 61 -13.34 3.14 4.53
N GLN A 62 -13.65 4.38 4.19
CA GLN A 62 -13.86 4.84 2.82
C GLN A 62 -13.54 6.33 2.69
N ARG A 63 -13.40 6.78 1.45
CA ARG A 63 -13.31 8.19 1.11
C ARG A 63 -14.07 8.46 -0.19
N THR A 64 -14.75 9.60 -0.26
CA THR A 64 -15.35 10.08 -1.52
C THR A 64 -14.55 11.25 -2.06
N VAL A 65 -14.14 11.19 -3.32
CA VAL A 65 -13.48 12.31 -4.03
C VAL A 65 -14.29 12.74 -5.24
N VAL A 66 -14.27 14.03 -5.56
CA VAL A 66 -14.99 14.56 -6.73
C VAL A 66 -13.99 14.96 -7.81
N VAL A 67 -14.11 14.35 -8.98
CA VAL A 67 -13.25 14.63 -10.14
C VAL A 67 -14.14 14.89 -11.35
N ASN A 68 -13.99 16.06 -11.98
CA ASN A 68 -14.81 16.48 -13.13
C ASN A 68 -16.32 16.31 -12.89
N GLY A 69 -16.78 16.65 -11.68
CA GLY A 69 -18.20 16.52 -11.28
C GLY A 69 -18.69 15.10 -11.03
N LYS A 70 -17.81 14.09 -11.05
CA LYS A 70 -18.12 12.69 -10.70
C LYS A 70 -17.59 12.35 -9.31
N ARG A 71 -18.42 11.72 -8.50
CA ARG A 71 -18.13 11.27 -7.13
C ARG A 71 -17.56 9.85 -7.18
N LEU A 72 -16.29 9.69 -6.85
CA LEU A 72 -15.62 8.40 -6.75
C LEU A 72 -15.59 7.99 -5.28
N LEU A 73 -16.31 6.92 -4.95
CA LEU A 73 -16.23 6.27 -3.65
C LEU A 73 -15.07 5.29 -3.66
N ILE A 74 -14.11 5.50 -2.77
CA ILE A 74 -12.91 4.69 -2.63
C ILE A 74 -13.02 3.90 -1.33
N VAL A 75 -12.93 2.57 -1.41
CA VAL A 75 -12.98 1.66 -0.25
C VAL A 75 -11.70 0.83 -0.19
N GLY A 76 -11.03 0.81 0.96
CA GLY A 76 -9.84 -0.03 1.16
C GLY A 76 -10.19 -1.34 1.84
N VAL A 77 -9.59 -2.47 1.43
CA VAL A 77 -9.72 -3.75 2.12
C VAL A 77 -8.41 -4.55 2.10
N ILE A 78 -8.27 -5.47 3.05
CA ILE A 78 -7.13 -6.39 3.16
C ILE A 78 -7.58 -7.83 3.37
N SER A 79 -6.81 -8.82 2.89
CA SER A 79 -7.13 -10.23 3.12
C SER A 79 -7.04 -10.59 4.60
N SER A 80 -7.98 -11.40 5.08
CA SER A 80 -7.98 -11.92 6.45
C SER A 80 -6.76 -12.78 6.76
N GLN A 81 -6.09 -13.33 5.74
CA GLN A 81 -4.83 -14.09 5.93
C GLN A 81 -3.69 -13.22 6.52
N TYR A 82 -3.80 -11.90 6.39
CA TYR A 82 -2.80 -10.98 6.93
C TYR A 82 -3.10 -10.56 8.38
N ALA A 83 -4.14 -11.09 9.02
CA ALA A 83 -4.45 -10.77 10.41
C ALA A 83 -3.23 -10.98 11.33
N VAL A 84 -3.06 -10.05 12.27
CA VAL A 84 -1.99 -10.06 13.27
C VAL A 84 -2.57 -9.87 14.66
N SER A 85 -1.82 -10.26 15.68
CA SER A 85 -2.27 -10.09 17.08
C SER A 85 -2.63 -8.62 17.37
N GLY A 86 -3.77 -8.40 18.03
CA GLY A 86 -4.29 -7.07 18.35
C GLY A 86 -4.99 -6.34 17.20
N VAL A 87 -5.15 -6.98 16.04
CA VAL A 87 -5.88 -6.43 14.89
C VAL A 87 -6.86 -7.47 14.36
N GLN A 88 -8.14 -7.11 14.34
CA GLN A 88 -9.19 -7.94 13.76
C GLN A 88 -9.36 -7.60 12.28
N VAL A 89 -9.41 -8.62 11.42
CA VAL A 89 -9.65 -8.45 9.98
C VAL A 89 -10.92 -9.20 9.58
N SER A 90 -11.96 -8.47 9.19
CA SER A 90 -13.25 -9.06 8.76
C SER A 90 -13.24 -9.39 7.26
N SER A 91 -14.31 -10.06 6.81
CA SER A 91 -14.54 -10.34 5.38
C SER A 91 -14.38 -9.05 4.53
N PRO A 92 -13.47 -9.06 3.52
CA PRO A 92 -13.31 -7.93 2.60
C PRO A 92 -14.61 -7.59 1.88
N ARG A 93 -15.34 -8.63 1.42
CA ARG A 93 -16.57 -8.48 0.64
C ARG A 93 -17.66 -7.82 1.46
N ASP A 94 -17.91 -8.35 2.66
CA ASP A 94 -19.00 -7.85 3.51
C ASP A 94 -18.72 -6.42 3.97
N ALA A 95 -17.45 -6.06 4.19
CA ALA A 95 -17.05 -4.70 4.51
C ALA A 95 -17.32 -3.71 3.36
N VAL A 96 -17.04 -4.10 2.11
CA VAL A 96 -17.38 -3.26 0.95
C VAL A 96 -18.90 -3.12 0.81
N LEU A 97 -19.65 -4.22 0.86
CA LEU A 97 -21.10 -4.20 0.69
C LEU A 97 -21.81 -3.36 1.76
N SER A 98 -21.35 -3.43 3.02
CA SER A 98 -21.88 -2.58 4.08
C SER A 98 -21.73 -1.08 3.78
N ILE A 99 -20.62 -0.67 3.15
CA ILE A 99 -20.40 0.72 2.76
C ILE A 99 -21.24 1.08 1.53
N VAL A 100 -21.37 0.18 0.56
CA VAL A 100 -22.23 0.37 -0.62
C VAL A 100 -23.66 0.64 -0.19
N ASP A 101 -24.21 -0.15 0.74
CA ASP A 101 -25.56 0.04 1.26
C ASP A 101 -25.72 1.40 1.95
N GLN A 102 -24.75 1.80 2.76
CA GLN A 102 -24.74 3.11 3.45
C GLN A 102 -24.60 4.31 2.51
N LYS A 103 -24.01 4.10 1.32
CA LYS A 103 -23.67 5.15 0.35
C LYS A 103 -24.49 5.06 -0.94
N ALA A 104 -25.55 4.26 -0.95
CA ALA A 104 -26.45 4.13 -2.10
C ALA A 104 -26.88 5.52 -2.63
N GLY A 105 -26.69 5.75 -3.93
CA GLY A 105 -27.01 7.02 -4.61
C GLY A 105 -26.05 8.20 -4.33
N GLN A 106 -25.07 8.03 -3.43
CA GLN A 106 -24.13 9.09 -3.02
C GLN A 106 -22.83 9.11 -3.82
N TYR A 107 -22.62 8.17 -4.74
CA TYR A 107 -21.44 8.10 -5.59
C TYR A 107 -21.79 7.70 -7.02
N ASP A 108 -20.89 8.02 -7.95
CA ASP A 108 -21.01 7.73 -9.37
C ASP A 108 -20.09 6.59 -9.82
N TRP A 109 -19.03 6.28 -9.06
CA TRP A 109 -18.13 5.15 -9.29
C TRP A 109 -17.63 4.56 -7.96
N LEU A 110 -17.60 3.24 -7.84
CA LEU A 110 -17.00 2.51 -6.73
C LEU A 110 -15.63 1.96 -7.14
N ILE A 111 -14.60 2.43 -6.45
CA ILE A 111 -13.22 2.00 -6.60
C ILE A 111 -12.81 1.26 -5.32
N VAL A 112 -12.40 0.00 -5.43
CA VAL A 112 -11.93 -0.79 -4.30
C VAL A 112 -10.41 -0.95 -4.38
N LEU A 113 -9.70 -0.52 -3.35
CA LEU A 113 -8.28 -0.79 -3.17
C LEU A 113 -8.16 -2.09 -2.36
N ALA A 114 -7.69 -3.17 -2.98
CA ALA A 114 -7.75 -4.51 -2.41
C ALA A 114 -6.34 -5.07 -2.18
N TYR A 115 -5.88 -5.12 -0.94
CA TYR A 115 -4.61 -5.77 -0.58
C TYR A 115 -4.84 -7.29 -0.38
N LEU A 116 -4.94 -8.01 -1.49
CA LEU A 116 -5.26 -9.43 -1.58
C LEU A 116 -4.21 -10.16 -2.44
N PRO A 117 -3.85 -11.42 -2.11
CA PRO A 117 -3.12 -12.29 -3.03
C PRO A 117 -3.83 -12.40 -4.37
N GLU A 118 -3.07 -12.68 -5.43
CA GLU A 118 -3.61 -12.70 -6.79
C GLU A 118 -4.81 -13.63 -6.98
N ILE A 119 -4.75 -14.85 -6.45
CA ILE A 119 -5.86 -15.82 -6.58
C ILE A 119 -7.10 -15.28 -5.87
N GLU A 120 -6.96 -14.83 -4.63
CA GLU A 120 -8.05 -14.24 -3.85
C GLU A 120 -8.61 -12.97 -4.52
N LEU A 121 -7.76 -12.11 -5.08
CA LEU A 121 -8.15 -10.92 -5.81
C LEU A 121 -9.05 -11.23 -7.01
N ARG A 122 -8.74 -12.28 -7.77
CA ARG A 122 -9.55 -12.70 -8.93
C ARG A 122 -10.91 -13.22 -8.50
N HIS A 123 -10.97 -14.04 -7.45
CA HIS A 123 -12.24 -14.50 -6.88
C HIS A 123 -13.07 -13.34 -6.32
N PHE A 124 -12.43 -12.47 -5.55
CA PHE A 124 -13.05 -11.27 -4.98
C PHE A 124 -13.67 -10.37 -6.06
N ALA A 125 -12.97 -10.18 -7.19
CA ALA A 125 -13.50 -9.42 -8.31
C ALA A 125 -14.71 -10.07 -9.00
N ALA A 126 -14.71 -11.40 -9.12
CA ALA A 126 -15.85 -12.13 -9.68
C ALA A 126 -17.08 -12.11 -8.75
N GLU A 127 -16.87 -12.01 -7.44
CA GLU A 127 -17.91 -12.05 -6.41
C GLU A 127 -18.43 -10.67 -5.98
N LEU A 128 -17.84 -9.59 -6.52
CA LEU A 128 -18.17 -8.20 -6.19
C LEU A 128 -18.51 -7.37 -7.46
N PRO A 129 -19.61 -7.69 -8.17
CA PRO A 129 -20.06 -6.96 -9.36
C PRO A 129 -20.52 -5.53 -9.05
N GLU A 130 -20.68 -5.15 -7.78
CA GLU A 130 -21.02 -3.80 -7.34
C GLU A 130 -19.85 -2.81 -7.52
N ALA A 131 -18.62 -3.30 -7.55
CA ALA A 131 -17.43 -2.49 -7.80
C ALA A 131 -17.26 -2.22 -9.29
N ASP A 132 -16.99 -0.96 -9.65
CA ASP A 132 -16.65 -0.62 -11.03
C ASP A 132 -15.17 -0.93 -11.31
N VAL A 133 -14.30 -0.71 -10.30
CA VAL A 133 -12.87 -0.99 -10.38
C VAL A 133 -12.36 -1.64 -9.10
N ILE A 134 -11.50 -2.64 -9.23
CA ILE A 134 -10.71 -3.21 -8.14
C ILE A 134 -9.22 -3.09 -8.48
N LEU A 135 -8.49 -2.36 -7.66
CA LEU A 135 -7.04 -2.19 -7.74
C LEU A 135 -6.36 -3.07 -6.70
N GLY A 136 -5.70 -4.11 -7.17
CA GLY A 136 -4.97 -5.08 -6.37
C GLY A 136 -3.62 -4.57 -5.86
N GLY A 137 -3.35 -4.85 -4.59
CA GLY A 137 -2.03 -4.77 -3.95
C GLY A 137 -1.67 -6.11 -3.31
N GLY A 138 -0.37 -6.36 -3.10
CA GLY A 138 0.11 -7.63 -2.52
C GLY A 138 0.33 -8.76 -3.54
N THR A 139 0.09 -8.50 -4.83
CA THR A 139 0.44 -9.43 -5.92
C THR A 139 1.94 -9.41 -6.21
N HIS A 140 2.50 -10.52 -6.65
CA HIS A 140 3.92 -10.58 -7.06
C HIS A 140 4.16 -9.98 -8.44
N GLN A 141 3.18 -10.11 -9.33
CA GLN A 141 3.22 -9.60 -10.70
C GLN A 141 2.14 -8.54 -10.91
N SER A 142 2.35 -7.71 -11.92
CA SER A 142 1.35 -6.76 -12.35
C SER A 142 0.24 -7.49 -13.09
N ILE A 143 -1.00 -7.05 -12.90
CA ILE A 143 -2.15 -7.57 -13.61
C ILE A 143 -2.63 -6.44 -14.52
N ALA A 144 -2.55 -6.67 -15.83
CA ALA A 144 -3.14 -5.75 -16.80
C ALA A 144 -4.65 -5.63 -16.56
N PRO A 145 -5.25 -4.44 -16.79
CA PRO A 145 -6.69 -4.27 -16.66
C PRO A 145 -7.45 -5.35 -17.44
N ALA A 146 -8.30 -6.07 -16.71
CA ALA A 146 -9.09 -7.18 -17.23
C ALA A 146 -10.50 -7.12 -16.63
N TYR A 147 -11.47 -7.62 -17.38
CA TYR A 147 -12.86 -7.64 -16.93
C TYR A 147 -13.17 -8.90 -16.12
N ALA A 148 -13.87 -8.72 -15.00
CA ALA A 148 -14.54 -9.75 -14.22
C ALA A 148 -16.03 -9.39 -14.16
N GLY A 149 -16.80 -9.83 -15.16
CA GLY A 149 -18.17 -9.35 -15.34
C GLY A 149 -18.19 -7.84 -15.63
N PRO A 150 -18.93 -7.01 -14.86
CA PRO A 150 -18.96 -5.55 -15.04
C PRO A 150 -17.73 -4.84 -14.45
N THR A 151 -16.93 -5.53 -13.62
CA THR A 151 -15.84 -4.95 -12.84
C THR A 151 -14.52 -4.99 -13.61
N THR A 152 -13.75 -3.91 -13.59
CA THR A 152 -12.35 -3.92 -14.06
C THR A 152 -11.40 -4.23 -12.91
N VAL A 153 -10.59 -5.27 -13.04
CA VAL A 153 -9.53 -5.62 -12.08
C VAL A 153 -8.13 -5.36 -12.67
N ALA A 154 -7.25 -4.76 -11.89
CA ALA A 154 -5.85 -4.51 -12.27
C ALA A 154 -4.94 -4.48 -11.02
N ALA A 155 -3.63 -4.66 -11.19
CA ALA A 155 -2.66 -4.58 -10.09
C ALA A 155 -1.29 -4.06 -10.55
N ALA A 156 -0.66 -3.22 -9.73
CA ALA A 156 0.62 -2.58 -10.03
C ALA A 156 1.86 -3.35 -9.51
N ALA A 157 1.68 -4.56 -8.98
CA ALA A 157 2.75 -5.35 -8.33
C ALA A 157 3.41 -4.60 -7.14
N ARG A 158 4.72 -4.77 -6.96
CA ARG A 158 5.50 -4.27 -5.81
C ARG A 158 6.57 -3.28 -6.24
N GLN A 159 7.05 -2.48 -5.27
CA GLN A 159 8.23 -1.60 -5.40
C GLN A 159 8.10 -0.43 -6.38
N GLY A 160 6.88 -0.06 -6.79
CA GLY A 160 6.67 1.09 -7.67
C GLY A 160 7.20 0.89 -9.10
N LYS A 161 7.49 -0.35 -9.52
CA LYS A 161 7.96 -0.66 -10.89
C LYS A 161 6.89 -0.46 -11.95
N PHE A 162 5.63 -0.49 -11.56
CA PHE A 162 4.51 -0.34 -12.46
C PHE A 162 3.48 0.62 -11.90
N LEU A 163 2.76 1.29 -12.81
CA LEU A 163 1.61 2.14 -12.53
C LEU A 163 0.42 1.63 -13.34
N VAL A 164 -0.72 1.41 -12.70
CA VAL A 164 -1.98 1.14 -13.41
C VAL A 164 -2.64 2.47 -13.75
N GLN A 165 -2.91 2.68 -15.04
CA GLN A 165 -3.66 3.82 -15.54
C GLN A 165 -4.99 3.33 -16.09
N LEU A 166 -6.11 3.82 -15.55
CA LEU A 166 -7.47 3.49 -16.00
C LEU A 166 -8.23 4.75 -16.41
N GLN A 167 -9.21 4.57 -17.31
CA GLN A 167 -10.13 5.58 -17.78
C GLN A 167 -11.57 5.04 -17.68
N PRO A 168 -12.51 5.83 -17.13
CA PRO A 168 -13.91 5.44 -17.11
C PRO A 168 -14.50 5.40 -18.53
N PRO A 169 -15.53 4.59 -18.78
CA PRO A 169 -16.20 4.55 -20.08
C PRO A 169 -16.81 5.90 -20.44
N HIS A 170 -16.79 6.23 -21.73
CA HIS A 170 -17.43 7.43 -22.26
C HIS A 170 -18.93 7.20 -22.46
N GLY A 171 -19.77 7.98 -21.78
CA GLY A 171 -21.23 7.94 -21.95
C GLY A 171 -21.92 6.95 -21.01
N SER A 172 -22.15 5.70 -21.46
CA SER A 172 -22.85 4.68 -20.67
C SER A 172 -21.89 3.93 -19.74
N ARG A 173 -22.41 3.37 -18.63
CA ARG A 173 -21.64 2.42 -17.80
C ARG A 173 -21.46 1.03 -18.46
N GLN A 174 -21.88 0.87 -19.72
CA GLN A 174 -21.73 -0.40 -20.43
C GLN A 174 -20.34 -0.45 -21.06
N GLY A 175 -19.50 -1.37 -20.56
CA GLY A 175 -18.06 -1.40 -20.82
C GLY A 175 -17.34 -0.87 -19.59
N GLY A 176 -16.60 -1.74 -18.89
CA GLY A 176 -15.89 -1.36 -17.68
C GLY A 176 -14.82 -0.29 -17.93
N TRP A 177 -14.03 0.01 -16.92
CA TRP A 177 -12.91 0.93 -17.09
C TRP A 177 -11.82 0.29 -17.96
N GLU A 178 -11.31 1.04 -18.93
CA GLU A 178 -10.23 0.60 -19.81
C GLU A 178 -8.90 1.18 -19.35
N GLY A 179 -7.79 0.53 -19.70
CA GLY A 179 -6.49 1.07 -19.33
C GLY A 179 -5.31 0.17 -19.61
N ARG A 180 -4.20 0.49 -18.95
CA ARG A 180 -2.91 -0.21 -19.14
C ARG A 180 -2.07 -0.20 -17.87
N VAL A 181 -1.07 -1.07 -17.87
CA VAL A 181 0.05 -1.03 -16.93
C VAL A 181 1.19 -0.29 -17.61
N VAL A 182 1.75 0.71 -16.94
CA VAL A 182 2.91 1.47 -17.39
C VAL A 182 4.10 1.05 -16.54
N GLU A 183 5.19 0.61 -17.16
CA GLU A 183 6.45 0.35 -16.47
C GLU A 183 7.18 1.65 -16.15
N MET A 184 7.63 1.80 -14.92
CA MET A 184 8.41 2.96 -14.46
C MET A 184 9.88 2.71 -14.79
N THR A 185 10.28 3.19 -15.97
CA THR A 185 11.65 3.12 -16.48
C THR A 185 12.41 4.42 -16.20
N GLY A 186 13.71 4.44 -16.50
CA GLY A 186 14.54 5.66 -16.42
C GLY A 186 14.18 6.75 -17.45
N GLU A 187 13.18 6.54 -18.29
CA GLU A 187 12.67 7.56 -19.21
C GLU A 187 11.84 8.63 -18.47
N PHE A 188 11.28 8.28 -17.32
CA PHE A 188 10.58 9.24 -16.46
C PHE A 188 11.61 10.00 -15.62
N SER A 189 11.58 11.33 -15.72
CA SER A 189 12.46 12.17 -14.91
C SER A 189 12.05 12.11 -13.44
N ASP A 190 13.03 11.92 -12.57
CA ASP A 190 12.82 11.98 -11.13
C ASP A 190 12.35 13.37 -10.69
N SER A 191 11.33 13.40 -9.83
CA SER A 191 10.86 14.63 -9.20
C SER A 191 11.86 15.15 -8.18
N GLU A 192 12.22 16.44 -8.27
CA GLU A 192 13.10 17.09 -7.30
C GLU A 192 12.54 17.04 -5.87
N GLN A 193 11.22 17.12 -5.70
CA GLN A 193 10.58 17.01 -4.38
C GLN A 193 10.78 15.61 -3.78
N GLN A 194 10.70 14.56 -4.60
CA GLN A 194 10.94 13.18 -4.16
C GLN A 194 12.41 12.94 -3.83
N LYS A 195 13.34 13.53 -4.60
CA LYS A 195 14.79 13.49 -4.27
C LYS A 195 15.07 14.16 -2.92
N GLN A 196 14.46 15.32 -2.67
CA GLN A 196 14.59 16.02 -1.38
C GLN A 196 14.02 15.20 -0.22
N ASN A 197 12.87 14.55 -0.42
CA ASN A 197 12.29 13.63 0.57
C ASN A 197 13.23 12.45 0.88
N LEU A 198 13.85 11.86 -0.15
CA LEU A 198 14.83 10.78 0.01
C LEU A 198 16.08 11.25 0.77
N GLN A 199 16.60 12.44 0.45
CA GLN A 199 17.74 13.02 1.15
C GLN A 199 17.41 13.29 2.63
N ALA A 200 16.21 13.80 2.93
CA ALA A 200 15.76 14.01 4.31
C ALA A 200 15.67 12.69 5.08
N PHE A 201 15.20 11.62 4.43
CA PHE A 201 15.20 10.28 5.03
C PHE A 201 16.61 9.77 5.32
N TYR A 202 17.55 9.88 4.37
CA TYR A 202 18.94 9.45 4.62
C TYR A 202 19.62 10.25 5.72
N ALA A 203 19.42 11.57 5.78
CA ALA A 203 19.93 12.40 6.86
C ALA A 203 19.32 12.05 8.23
N GLU A 204 18.13 11.45 8.28
CA GLU A 204 17.52 10.92 9.50
C GLU A 204 18.17 9.60 9.92
N LEU A 205 18.44 8.71 8.96
CA LEU A 205 19.14 7.46 9.21
C LEU A 205 20.57 7.71 9.71
N GLU A 206 21.30 8.68 9.14
CA GLU A 206 22.67 9.01 9.58
C GLU A 206 22.76 9.45 11.06
N LYS A 207 21.65 9.96 11.63
CA LYS A 207 21.58 10.35 13.04
C LYS A 207 21.28 9.18 13.97
N ARG A 208 20.94 8.01 13.43
CA ARG A 208 20.63 6.81 14.20
C ARG A 208 21.88 5.95 14.36
N ASP A 209 22.18 5.59 15.60
CA ASP A 209 23.07 4.48 15.88
C ASP A 209 22.32 3.19 15.57
N PHE A 210 22.61 2.58 14.42
CA PHE A 210 22.14 1.24 14.12
C PHE A 210 23.02 0.22 14.84
N THR A 211 22.40 -0.75 15.48
CA THR A 211 23.12 -1.91 15.99
C THR A 211 23.56 -2.81 14.84
N ALA A 212 24.59 -3.62 15.06
CA ALA A 212 25.05 -4.61 14.07
C ALA A 212 23.94 -5.61 13.65
N ALA A 213 22.93 -5.81 14.51
CA ALA A 213 21.74 -6.62 14.18
C ALA A 213 20.78 -5.91 13.21
N GLU A 214 20.84 -4.59 13.11
CA GLU A 214 19.93 -3.76 12.29
C GLU A 214 20.54 -3.36 10.94
N THR A 215 21.86 -3.44 10.76
CA THR A 215 22.54 -3.08 9.50
C THR A 215 22.74 -4.23 8.52
N GLY A 216 22.36 -5.46 8.88
CA GLY A 216 22.11 -6.54 7.93
C GLY A 216 23.27 -6.96 7.02
N PHE A 217 24.52 -6.79 7.45
CA PHE A 217 25.66 -7.39 6.75
C PHE A 217 26.61 -8.08 7.73
N SER A 218 26.67 -9.40 7.56
CA SER A 218 27.47 -10.42 8.26
C SER A 218 27.02 -10.85 9.67
N PRO A 219 26.96 -12.17 9.93
CA PRO A 219 26.94 -12.66 11.31
C PRO A 219 28.20 -12.16 12.04
N ALA A 220 28.13 -12.09 13.37
CA ALA A 220 29.32 -11.83 14.20
C ALA A 220 30.48 -12.75 13.76
N LEU A 221 31.72 -12.25 13.83
CA LEU A 221 32.91 -13.05 13.56
C LEU A 221 32.77 -14.43 14.24
N PRO A 222 33.03 -15.54 13.54
CA PRO A 222 32.99 -16.84 14.18
C PRO A 222 33.97 -16.85 15.35
N VAL A 223 33.56 -17.42 16.49
CA VAL A 223 34.35 -17.42 17.75
C VAL A 223 35.72 -18.12 17.60
N ASN A 224 35.95 -18.83 16.49
CA ASN A 224 37.25 -19.36 16.07
C ASN A 224 37.31 -19.38 14.52
N PRO A 225 37.75 -18.30 13.87
CA PRO A 225 37.91 -18.32 12.42
C PRO A 225 39.08 -19.25 12.02
N PRO A 226 38.98 -19.96 10.90
CA PRO A 226 40.10 -20.74 10.38
C PRO A 226 41.29 -19.84 10.03
N ALA A 227 42.50 -20.40 10.04
CA ALA A 227 43.70 -19.67 9.63
C ALA A 227 43.56 -19.17 8.19
N GLY A 228 43.63 -17.85 7.99
CA GLY A 228 43.44 -17.19 6.70
C GLY A 228 42.04 -16.60 6.46
N TYR A 229 41.21 -16.46 7.49
CA TYR A 229 39.95 -15.72 7.40
C TYR A 229 40.20 -14.21 7.27
N PHE A 230 39.59 -13.56 6.27
CA PHE A 230 39.69 -12.12 6.04
C PHE A 230 38.30 -11.50 5.92
N VAL A 231 38.14 -10.30 6.48
CA VAL A 231 36.94 -9.48 6.32
C VAL A 231 37.28 -8.31 5.40
N ALA A 232 36.51 -8.14 4.31
CA ALA A 232 36.60 -6.96 3.47
C ALA A 232 35.72 -5.84 4.06
N GLY A 233 36.30 -4.69 4.35
CA GLY A 233 35.59 -3.56 4.95
C GLY A 233 36.36 -2.26 4.87
N SER A 234 35.72 -1.16 5.26
CA SER A 234 36.36 0.15 5.42
C SER A 234 37.15 0.23 6.73
N GLU A 235 37.94 1.28 6.91
CA GLU A 235 38.77 1.46 8.12
C GLU A 235 37.94 1.46 9.42
N SER A 236 36.69 1.92 9.37
CA SER A 236 35.75 1.88 10.50
C SER A 236 35.38 0.46 10.96
N CYS A 237 35.44 -0.53 10.06
CA CYS A 237 35.06 -1.91 10.37
C CYS A 237 36.03 -2.60 11.34
N ARG A 238 37.29 -2.14 11.42
CA ARG A 238 38.36 -2.73 12.25
C ARG A 238 38.10 -2.68 13.77
N LYS A 239 37.14 -1.85 14.19
CA LYS A 239 36.75 -1.75 15.60
C LYS A 239 35.87 -2.91 16.06
N CYS A 240 35.20 -3.60 15.13
CA CYS A 240 34.18 -4.61 15.42
C CYS A 240 34.43 -5.96 14.71
N HIS A 241 35.31 -6.00 13.70
CA HIS A 241 35.69 -7.17 12.89
C HIS A 241 37.20 -7.18 12.63
#